data_AF-A0A6N2T946-F1
#
_entry.id   AF-A0A6N2T946-F1
#
_cell.length_a   1.000
_cell.length_b   1.000
_cell.length_c   1.000
_cell.angle_alpha   90.00
_cell.angle_beta   90.00
_cell.angle_gamma   90.00
#
_symmetry.space_group_name_H-M   'P 1'
#
loop_
_entity.id
_entity.type
_entity.pdbx_description
1 polymer ?
#
loop_
_entity_poly.entity_id
_entity_poly.type
_entity_poly.pdbx_seq_one_letter_code
_entity_poly.pdbx_strand_id
1 'polypeptide(L)'
;MMYRIVKVLNHNTFIGIRCKDTCKCLVMAKGAAFGRKTGEILSLGEDARVYSLTELTERGTAEEIIRSVPPECLELAGEILTRAEMEFGKIDRSILFSMADHLAFAVQRILNNEQISNPLTEDIRILFHQE
;
A
#
# COMPACT_ATOMS: atom_id res chain seq x y z
N MET A 1 -3.98 16.82 10.75
CA MET A 1 -5.34 16.20 10.72
C MET A 1 -5.43 15.14 11.80
N MET A 2 -6.59 14.93 12.44
CA MET A 2 -6.78 13.91 13.49
C MET A 2 -7.43 12.63 12.93
N TYR A 3 -6.94 11.49 13.38
CA TYR A 3 -7.37 10.16 12.97
C TYR A 3 -7.59 9.27 14.19
N ARG A 4 -8.69 8.52 14.18
CA ARG A 4 -8.97 7.48 15.18
C ARG A 4 -8.54 6.12 14.64
N ILE A 5 -7.67 5.40 15.35
CA ILE A 5 -7.24 4.06 14.95
C ILE A 5 -8.40 3.08 15.08
N VAL A 6 -8.71 2.37 14.00
CA VAL A 6 -9.67 1.26 13.97
C VAL A 6 -8.95 -0.08 14.06
N LYS A 7 -7.81 -0.21 13.38
CA LYS A 7 -7.01 -1.44 13.40
C LYS A 7 -5.55 -1.10 13.13
N VAL A 8 -4.65 -1.61 13.96
CA VAL A 8 -3.21 -1.58 13.68
C VAL A 8 -2.86 -2.76 12.78
N LEU A 9 -2.14 -2.52 11.68
CA LEU A 9 -1.67 -3.58 10.79
C LEU A 9 -0.23 -4.00 11.15
N ASN A 10 0.65 -3.03 11.35
CA ASN A 10 2.02 -3.22 11.80
C ASN A 10 2.56 -1.91 12.41
N HIS A 11 3.87 -1.77 12.61
CA HIS A 11 4.45 -0.58 13.24
C HIS A 11 4.32 0.72 12.43
N ASN A 12 4.22 0.64 11.10
CA ASN A 12 4.15 1.84 10.25
C ASN A 12 2.76 2.07 9.65
N THR A 13 1.87 1.08 9.74
CA THR A 13 0.61 1.08 9.00
C THR A 13 -0.58 0.76 9.89
N PHE A 14 -1.65 1.55 9.77
CA PHE A 14 -2.92 1.31 10.43
C PHE A 14 -4.12 1.75 9.59
N ILE A 15 -5.28 1.15 9.85
CA ILE A 15 -6.58 1.61 9.35
C ILE A 15 -7.16 2.59 10.36
N GLY A 16 -7.48 3.79 9.89
CA GLY A 16 -8.05 4.86 10.71
C GLY A 16 -9.34 5.40 10.14
N ILE A 17 -10.08 6.14 10.96
CA ILE A 17 -11.18 7.00 10.53
C ILE A 17 -10.75 8.44 10.70
N ARG A 18 -10.83 9.21 9.63
CA ARG A 18 -10.55 10.65 9.64
C ARG A 18 -11.67 11.37 10.39
N CYS A 19 -11.32 12.11 11.44
CA CYS A 19 -12.31 12.72 12.33
C CYS A 19 -13.19 13.79 11.67
N LYS A 20 -12.72 14.41 10.58
CA LYS A 20 -13.43 15.51 9.90
C LYS A 20 -14.66 15.05 9.11
N ASP A 21 -14.56 13.92 8.43
CA ASP A 21 -15.54 13.47 7.44
C ASP A 21 -15.91 11.99 7.63
N THR A 22 -15.45 11.37 8.71
CA THR A 22 -15.68 9.96 9.03
C THR A 22 -15.24 8.99 7.93
N CYS A 23 -14.39 9.43 7.01
CA CYS A 23 -13.86 8.60 5.94
C CYS A 23 -12.86 7.58 6.52
N LYS A 24 -12.99 6.33 6.07
CA LYS A 24 -12.09 5.25 6.47
C LYS A 24 -10.87 5.26 5.54
N CYS A 25 -9.69 5.27 6.13
CA CYS A 25 -8.44 5.46 5.39
C CYS A 25 -7.38 4.46 5.87
N LEU A 26 -6.48 4.07 4.97
CA LEU A 26 -5.19 3.49 5.32
C LEU A 26 -4.23 4.63 5.60
N VAL A 27 -3.50 4.54 6.70
CA VAL A 27 -2.44 5.48 7.06
C VAL A 27 -1.13 4.72 7.08
N MET A 28 -0.13 5.26 6.39
CA MET A 28 1.23 4.74 6.32
C MET A 28 2.22 5.85 6.68
N ALA A 29 2.97 5.68 7.76
CA ALA A 29 4.12 6.53 8.07
C ALA A 29 5.09 5.77 8.97
N LYS A 30 6.38 6.09 8.89
CA LYS A 30 7.40 5.42 9.71
C LYS A 30 7.06 5.57 11.21
N GLY A 31 6.81 4.45 11.87
CA GLY A 31 6.43 4.40 13.29
C GLY A 31 5.02 4.93 13.61
N ALA A 32 4.13 5.13 12.62
CA ALA A 32 2.80 5.71 12.84
C ALA A 32 1.93 4.94 13.84
N ALA A 33 2.11 3.62 13.89
CA ALA A 33 1.36 2.71 14.76
C ALA A 33 2.22 2.09 15.87
N PHE A 34 3.49 2.47 15.98
CA PHE A 34 4.39 1.92 16.99
C PHE A 34 3.90 2.25 18.40
N GLY A 35 3.61 1.20 19.19
CA GLY A 35 3.09 1.34 20.56
C GLY A 35 1.65 1.88 20.66
N ARG A 36 0.94 2.06 19.54
CA ARG A 36 -0.42 2.60 19.51
C ARG A 36 -1.46 1.50 19.63
N LYS A 37 -2.66 1.86 20.09
CA LYS A 37 -3.77 0.91 20.29
C LYS A 37 -5.03 1.31 19.52
N THR A 38 -5.86 0.32 19.22
CA THR A 38 -7.19 0.55 18.65
C THR A 38 -8.02 1.48 19.54
N GLY A 39 -8.70 2.44 18.92
CA GLY A 39 -9.51 3.46 19.60
C GLY A 39 -8.75 4.75 19.93
N GLU A 40 -7.42 4.73 19.85
CA GLU A 40 -6.59 5.92 20.09
C GLU A 40 -6.76 6.95 18.97
N ILE A 41 -6.72 8.24 19.35
CA ILE A 41 -6.78 9.36 18.41
C ILE A 41 -5.41 10.01 18.36
N LEU A 42 -4.87 10.20 17.16
CA LEU A 42 -3.59 10.86 16.94
C LEU A 42 -3.67 11.89 15.82
N SER A 43 -2.77 12.87 15.89
CA SER A 43 -2.41 13.71 14.76
C SER A 43 -1.22 13.09 14.03
N LEU A 44 -1.28 13.10 12.70
CA LEU A 44 -0.18 12.68 11.84
C LEU A 44 0.64 13.90 11.41
N GLY A 45 1.96 13.71 11.26
CA GLY A 45 2.87 14.67 10.64
C GLY A 45 2.69 14.72 9.12
N GLU A 46 3.40 15.64 8.46
CA GLU A 46 3.30 15.86 7.00
C GLU A 46 3.81 14.67 6.19
N ASP A 47 4.70 13.85 6.75
CA ASP A 47 5.27 12.68 6.07
C ASP A 47 4.31 11.49 5.99
N ALA A 48 3.15 11.56 6.67
CA ALA A 48 2.19 10.47 6.68
C ALA A 48 1.39 10.41 5.38
N ARG A 49 1.42 9.25 4.73
CA ARG A 49 0.63 8.97 3.53
C ARG A 49 -0.72 8.40 3.94
N VAL A 50 -1.78 8.91 3.32
CA VAL A 50 -3.16 8.54 3.65
C VAL A 50 -3.88 8.16 2.36
N TYR A 51 -4.41 6.95 2.32
CA TYR A 51 -5.13 6.39 1.18
C TYR A 51 -6.59 6.14 1.58
N SER A 52 -7.53 6.45 0.69
CA SER A 52 -8.95 6.22 0.97
C SER A 52 -9.31 4.74 0.77
N LEU A 53 -10.04 4.15 1.70
CA LEU A 53 -10.51 2.76 1.55
C LEU A 53 -11.80 2.63 0.74
N THR A 54 -12.37 3.75 0.30
CA THR A 54 -13.55 3.79 -0.56
C THR A 54 -13.22 3.61 -2.04
N GLU A 55 -11.94 3.52 -2.40
CA GLU A 55 -11.52 3.32 -3.78
C GLU A 55 -11.80 1.88 -4.24
N LEU A 56 -12.43 1.77 -5.40
CA LEU A 56 -12.69 0.52 -6.10
C LEU A 56 -11.47 0.16 -6.95
N THR A 57 -11.04 -1.09 -6.84
CA THR A 57 -9.99 -1.69 -7.68
C THR A 57 -10.58 -2.81 -8.52
N GLU A 58 -9.84 -3.31 -9.51
CA GLU A 58 -10.29 -4.42 -10.37
C GLU A 58 -10.63 -5.72 -9.62
N ARG A 59 -10.05 -5.91 -8.41
CA ARG A 59 -10.25 -7.09 -7.56
C ARG A 59 -11.21 -6.89 -6.38
N GLY A 60 -11.80 -5.70 -6.24
CA GLY A 60 -12.72 -5.38 -5.14
C GLY A 60 -12.41 -4.03 -4.48
N THR A 61 -12.95 -3.81 -3.29
CA THR A 61 -12.67 -2.61 -2.50
C THR A 61 -11.24 -2.66 -1.93
N ALA A 62 -10.60 -1.50 -1.79
CA ALA A 62 -9.30 -1.39 -1.13
C ALA A 62 -9.27 -2.06 0.26
N GLU A 63 -10.40 -2.05 0.98
CA GLU A 63 -10.54 -2.74 2.26
C GLU A 63 -10.42 -4.27 2.16
N GLU A 64 -10.93 -4.89 1.10
CA GLU A 64 -10.82 -6.33 0.89
C GLU A 64 -9.37 -6.73 0.61
N ILE A 65 -8.67 -5.97 -0.24
CA ILE A 65 -7.25 -6.19 -0.55
C ILE A 65 -6.40 -6.10 0.72
N ILE A 66 -6.60 -5.09 1.56
CA ILE A 66 -5.84 -4.95 2.82
C ILE A 66 -6.04 -6.14 3.76
N ARG A 67 -7.19 -6.82 3.68
CA ARG A 67 -7.48 -8.01 4.51
C ARG A 67 -6.84 -9.26 3.95
N SER A 68 -6.66 -9.37 2.64
CA SER A 68 -6.06 -10.54 1.98
C SER A 68 -4.53 -10.44 1.83
N VAL A 69 -4.00 -9.22 1.78
CA VAL A 69 -2.58 -8.96 1.51
C VAL A 69 -1.78 -8.84 2.81
N PRO A 70 -0.58 -9.45 2.91
CA PRO A 70 0.32 -9.24 4.05
C PRO A 70 0.68 -7.75 4.22
N PRO A 71 0.66 -7.19 5.45
CA PRO A 71 1.02 -5.80 5.71
C PRO A 71 2.41 -5.41 5.16
N GLU A 72 3.34 -6.35 5.13
CA GLU A 72 4.68 -6.19 4.56
C GLU A 72 4.65 -5.90 3.06
N CYS A 73 3.71 -6.51 2.32
CA CYS A 73 3.52 -6.26 0.89
C CYS A 73 2.94 -4.86 0.64
N LEU A 74 2.06 -4.37 1.52
CA LEU A 74 1.55 -2.99 1.47
C LEU A 74 2.67 -1.98 1.70
N GLU A 75 3.52 -2.21 2.71
CA GLU A 75 4.68 -1.36 2.96
C GLU A 75 5.66 -1.35 1.79
N LEU A 76 5.99 -2.54 1.29
CA LEU A 76 6.88 -2.68 0.14
C LEU A 76 6.32 -1.97 -1.09
N ALA A 77 5.02 -2.08 -1.34
CA ALA A 77 4.37 -1.34 -2.42
C ALA A 77 4.51 0.17 -2.22
N GLY A 78 4.26 0.68 -1.01
CA GLY A 78 4.43 2.10 -0.70
C GLY A 78 5.87 2.60 -0.88
N GLU A 79 6.86 1.79 -0.54
CA GLU A 79 8.28 2.10 -0.78
C GLU A 79 8.63 2.11 -2.27
N ILE A 80 8.16 1.12 -3.04
CA ILE A 80 8.37 1.05 -4.49
C ILE A 80 7.77 2.29 -5.16
N LEU A 81 6.53 2.67 -4.81
CA LEU A 81 5.92 3.91 -5.34
C LEU A 81 6.73 5.15 -4.97
N THR A 82 7.29 5.20 -3.77
CA THR A 82 8.12 6.33 -3.35
C THR A 82 9.42 6.40 -4.15
N ARG A 83 10.05 5.26 -4.45
CA ARG A 83 11.24 5.21 -5.31
C ARG A 83 10.92 5.57 -6.76
N ALA A 84 9.83 5.03 -7.30
CA ALA A 84 9.35 5.39 -8.62
C ALA A 84 9.04 6.88 -8.73
N GLU A 85 8.47 7.52 -7.70
CA GLU A 85 8.26 8.98 -7.73
C GLU A 85 9.56 9.79 -7.74
N MET A 86 10.60 9.31 -7.06
CA MET A 86 11.90 9.98 -7.06
C MET A 86 12.58 9.90 -8.44
N GLU A 87 12.33 8.84 -9.19
CA GLU A 87 12.94 8.58 -10.49
C GLU A 87 12.14 9.17 -11.66
N PHE A 88 10.82 8.96 -11.66
CA PHE A 88 9.92 9.35 -12.75
C PHE A 88 9.07 10.60 -12.46
N GLY A 89 9.19 11.17 -11.25
CA GLY A 89 8.42 12.33 -10.82
C GLY A 89 7.02 11.96 -10.32
N LYS A 90 5.98 12.69 -10.74
CA LYS A 90 4.63 12.47 -10.20
C LYS A 90 4.01 11.21 -10.81
N ILE A 91 3.81 10.17 -10.00
CA ILE A 91 3.08 8.96 -10.40
C ILE A 91 1.68 8.91 -9.78
N ASP A 92 0.81 8.08 -10.34
CA ASP A 92 -0.48 7.79 -9.70
C ASP A 92 -0.29 6.77 -8.58
N ARG A 93 -0.49 7.21 -7.33
CA ARG A 93 -0.40 6.33 -6.15
C ARG A 93 -1.69 5.55 -5.86
N SER A 94 -2.75 5.73 -6.66
CA SER A 94 -3.97 4.90 -6.57
C SER A 94 -3.67 3.41 -6.79
N ILE A 95 -2.57 3.11 -7.49
CA ILE A 95 -2.12 1.73 -7.78
C ILE A 95 -1.55 0.99 -6.56
N LEU A 96 -1.44 1.63 -5.39
CA LEU A 96 -0.87 1.02 -4.18
C LEU A 96 -1.48 -0.35 -3.88
N PHE A 97 -2.82 -0.44 -3.88
CA PHE A 97 -3.52 -1.67 -3.51
C PHE A 97 -3.31 -2.77 -4.55
N SER A 98 -3.43 -2.44 -5.83
CA SER A 98 -3.16 -3.37 -6.92
C SER A 98 -1.72 -3.88 -6.90
N MET A 99 -0.76 -2.98 -6.64
CA MET A 99 0.65 -3.35 -6.57
C MET A 99 0.96 -4.24 -5.36
N ALA A 100 0.37 -3.95 -4.20
CA ALA A 100 0.51 -4.79 -3.01
C ALA A 100 -0.08 -6.20 -3.24
N ASP A 101 -1.21 -6.30 -3.93
CA ASP A 101 -1.82 -7.58 -4.30
C ASP A 101 -0.96 -8.37 -5.30
N HIS A 102 -0.40 -7.71 -6.32
CA HIS A 102 0.55 -8.34 -7.25
C HIS A 102 1.81 -8.83 -6.56
N LEU A 103 2.38 -8.05 -5.62
CA LEU A 103 3.54 -8.46 -4.82
C LEU A 103 3.22 -9.67 -3.96
N ALA A 104 2.08 -9.67 -3.27
CA ALA A 104 1.65 -10.80 -2.45
C ALA A 104 1.49 -12.08 -3.29
N PHE A 105 0.89 -11.95 -4.48
CA PHE A 105 0.75 -13.07 -5.41
C PHE A 105 2.10 -13.57 -5.93
N ALA A 106 3.01 -12.66 -6.32
CA ALA A 106 4.35 -13.02 -6.77
C ALA A 106 5.15 -13.74 -5.69
N VAL A 107 5.11 -13.24 -4.44
CA VAL A 107 5.76 -13.88 -3.28
C VAL A 107 5.18 -15.27 -3.04
N GLN A 108 3.86 -15.42 -3.04
CA GLN A 108 3.21 -16.71 -2.81
C GLN A 108 3.62 -17.75 -3.87
N ARG A 109 3.71 -17.35 -5.14
CA ARG A 109 4.14 -18.24 -6.22
C ARG A 109 5.58 -18.70 -6.08
N ILE A 110 6.48 -17.79 -5.69
CA ILE A 110 7.89 -18.13 -5.41
C ILE A 110 7.98 -19.12 -4.25
N LEU A 111 7.22 -18.90 -3.17
CA LEU A 111 7.17 -19.83 -2.03
C LEU A 111 6.61 -21.22 -2.43
N ASN A 112 5.73 -21.27 -3.41
CA ASN A 112 5.19 -22.51 -3.98
C ASN A 112 6.13 -23.17 -5.02
N ASN A 113 7.33 -22.62 -5.26
CA ASN A 113 8.25 -23.05 -6.32
C ASN A 113 7.64 -23.03 -7.73
N GLU A 114 6.69 -22.13 -7.99
CA GLU A 114 6.14 -21.94 -9.33
C GLU A 114 7.07 -21.06 -10.16
N GLN A 115 7.62 -21.63 -11.25
CA GLN A 115 8.42 -20.84 -12.19
C GLN A 115 7.52 -19.94 -13.06
N ILE A 116 7.98 -18.70 -13.24
CA ILE A 116 7.33 -17.71 -14.11
C ILE A 116 8.33 -17.32 -15.17
N SER A 117 7.94 -17.46 -16.43
CA SER A 117 8.63 -16.83 -17.55
C SER A 117 7.69 -15.78 -18.14
N ASN A 118 8.20 -14.58 -18.36
CA ASN A 118 7.48 -13.55 -19.09
C ASN A 118 8.03 -13.52 -20.53
N PRO A 119 7.27 -14.02 -21.53
CA PRO A 119 7.75 -14.05 -22.92
C PRO A 119 8.01 -12.66 -23.51
N LEU A 120 7.44 -11.61 -22.91
CA LEU A 120 7.57 -10.22 -23.35
C LEU A 120 8.71 -9.48 -22.65
N THR A 121 9.57 -10.17 -21.88
CA THR A 121 10.63 -9.52 -21.08
C THR A 121 11.52 -8.63 -21.95
N GLU A 122 11.91 -9.11 -23.13
CA GLU A 122 12.81 -8.35 -24.02
C GLU A 122 12.07 -7.16 -24.64
N ASP A 123 10.83 -7.34 -25.07
CA ASP A 123 10.00 -6.27 -25.64
C ASP A 123 9.76 -5.15 -24.61
N ILE A 124 9.45 -5.52 -23.35
CA ILE A 124 9.26 -4.56 -22.25
C ILE A 124 10.54 -3.76 -22.01
N ARG A 125 11.71 -4.42 -21.94
CA ARG A 125 12.99 -3.75 -21.72
C ARG A 125 13.34 -2.75 -22.85
N ILE A 126 12.95 -3.07 -24.09
CA ILE A 126 13.18 -2.19 -25.24
C ILE A 126 12.24 -0.99 -25.21
N LEU A 127 10.95 -1.22 -24.91
CA LEU A 127 9.92 -0.18 -24.93
C LEU A 127 9.97 0.74 -23.70
N PHE A 128 10.31 0.18 -22.54
CA PHE A 128 10.31 0.81 -21.22
C PHE A 128 11.70 0.62 -20.60
N HIS A 129 12.72 1.20 -21.22
CA HIS A 129 14.12 0.99 -20.84
C HIS A 129 14.53 1.74 -19.56
N GLN A 130 13.71 2.70 -19.12
CA GLN A 130 13.93 3.43 -17.87
C GLN A 130 13.22 2.75 -16.70
N GLU A 131 12.11 2.05 -16.95
CA GLU A 131 11.34 1.23 -16.01
C GLU A 131 11.91 -0.18 -15.77
#